data_AF-A0A345WTJ6-F1
#
_entry.id   AF-A0A345WTJ6-F1
#
_cell.length_a   1.000
_cell.length_b   1.000
_cell.length_c   1.000
_cell.angle_alpha   90.00
_cell.angle_beta   90.00
_cell.angle_gamma   90.00
#
_symmetry.space_group_name_H-M   'P 1'
#
loop_
_entity.id
_entity.type
_entity.pdbx_description
1 polymer ?
#
loop_
_entity_poly.entity_id
_entity_poly.type
_entity_poly.pdbx_seq_one_letter_code
_entity_poly.pdbx_strand_id
1 'polypeptide(L)' 'MGKPDDAMHRQIRGDLLMRAIALGDELVRLADDLGQSVAATHIFQGLEMMRDEVERLTGHR' A
#
# COMPACT_ATOMS: atom_id res chain seq x y z
N MET A 1 -14.57 -12.50 20.80
CA MET A 1 -13.24 -12.01 21.24
C MET A 1 -12.20 -12.51 20.25
N GLY A 2 -11.63 -11.62 19.42
CA GLY A 2 -10.49 -12.00 18.55
C GLY A 2 -9.23 -12.21 19.40
N LYS A 3 -8.37 -13.16 19.02
CA LYS A 3 -7.15 -13.45 19.79
C LYS A 3 -6.17 -12.28 19.67
N PRO A 4 -5.39 -11.95 20.72
CA PRO A 4 -4.39 -10.88 20.68
C PRO A 4 -3.42 -11.00 19.50
N ASP A 5 -3.08 -12.22 19.11
CA ASP A 5 -2.23 -12.53 17.94
C ASP A 5 -2.83 -12.01 16.62
N ASP A 6 -4.15 -12.02 16.48
CA ASP A 6 -4.82 -11.54 15.27
C ASP A 6 -4.73 -10.01 15.14
N ALA A 7 -4.78 -9.30 16.27
CA ALA A 7 -4.65 -7.84 16.29
C ALA A 7 -3.20 -7.42 15.99
N MET A 8 -2.23 -8.11 16.59
CA MET A 8 -0.81 -7.87 16.34
C MET A 8 -0.43 -8.16 14.88
N HIS A 9 -0.89 -9.28 14.31
CA HIS A 9 -0.65 -9.61 12.91
C HIS A 9 -1.31 -8.62 11.95
N ARG A 10 -2.53 -8.13 12.26
CA ARG A 10 -3.17 -7.07 11.47
C ARG A 10 -2.36 -5.78 11.48
N GLN A 11 -1.85 -5.37 12.64
CA GLN A 11 -1.01 -4.18 12.76
C GLN A 11 0.28 -4.30 11.94
N ILE A 12 1.01 -5.42 12.10
CA ILE A 12 2.25 -5.66 11.35
C ILE A 12 2.00 -5.63 9.84
N ARG A 13 0.90 -6.24 9.39
CA ARG A 13 0.52 -6.25 7.98
C ARG A 13 0.16 -4.84 7.46
N GLY A 14 -0.57 -4.05 8.26
CA GLY A 14 -0.87 -2.65 7.95
C GLY A 14 0.41 -1.81 7.81
N ASP A 15 1.34 -1.94 8.75
CA ASP A 15 2.61 -1.21 8.73
C ASP A 15 3.47 -1.58 7.50
N LEU A 16 3.49 -2.86 7.12
CA LEU A 16 4.18 -3.32 5.92
C LEU A 16 3.56 -2.76 4.64
N LEU A 17 2.23 -2.76 4.55
CA LEU A 17 1.53 -2.17 3.40
C LEU A 17 1.76 -0.67 3.30
N MET A 18 1.76 0.07 4.41
CA MET A 18 2.07 1.50 4.41
C MET A 18 3.47 1.80 3.86
N ARG A 19 4.46 0.97 4.23
CA ARG A 19 5.83 1.08 3.67
C ARG A 19 5.86 0.75 2.17
N ALA A 20 5.13 -0.28 1.75
CA ALA A 20 5.03 -0.64 0.33
C ALA A 20 4.36 0.46 -0.50
N ILE A 21 3.33 1.13 0.05
CA ILE A 21 2.66 2.27 -0.58
C ILE A 21 3.65 3.42 -0.80
N ALA A 22 4.39 3.80 0.24
CA ALA A 22 5.39 4.87 0.14
C ALA A 22 6.46 4.58 -0.93
N LEU A 23 6.96 3.33 -0.99
CA LEU A 23 7.87 2.89 -2.05
C LEU A 23 7.22 2.95 -3.43
N GLY A 24 5.96 2.54 -3.55
CA GLY A 24 5.23 2.62 -4.82
C GLY A 24 5.04 4.05 -5.31
N ASP A 25 4.79 5.01 -4.42
CA ASP A 25 4.71 6.43 -4.78
C ASP A 25 6.05 6.97 -5.32
N GLU A 26 7.18 6.47 -4.83
CA GLU A 26 8.50 6.73 -5.44
C GLU A 26 8.64 6.07 -6.82
N LEU A 27 8.14 4.85 -6.99
CA LEU A 27 8.17 4.14 -8.28
C LEU A 27 7.28 4.80 -9.34
N VAL A 28 6.13 5.36 -8.96
CA VAL A 28 5.27 6.15 -9.88
C VAL A 28 6.03 7.36 -10.38
N ARG A 29 6.66 8.13 -9.48
CA ARG A 29 7.48 9.30 -9.86
C ARG A 29 8.63 8.91 -10.78
N LEU A 30 9.34 7.83 -10.47
CA LEU A 30 10.41 7.32 -11.32
C LEU A 30 9.90 6.90 -12.71
N ALA A 31 8.74 6.24 -12.78
CA ALA A 31 8.15 5.84 -14.04
C ALA A 31 7.75 7.06 -14.89
N ASP A 32 7.20 8.10 -14.27
CA ASP A 32 6.88 9.37 -14.95
C ASP A 32 8.14 10.08 -15.45
N ASP A 33 9.20 10.16 -14.64
CA ASP A 33 10.49 10.76 -15.00
C ASP A 33 11.15 10.05 -16.20
N LEU A 34 10.94 8.73 -16.32
CA LEU A 34 11.43 7.91 -17.43
C LEU A 34 10.50 7.90 -18.66
N GLY A 35 9.37 8.63 -18.61
CA GLY A 35 8.36 8.63 -19.67
C GLY A 35 7.61 7.31 -19.83
N GLN A 36 7.58 6.47 -18.78
CA GLN A 36 6.93 5.16 -18.74
C GLN A 36 5.50 5.24 -18.18
N SER A 37 4.64 6.06 -18.79
CA SER A 37 3.31 6.38 -18.26
C SER A 37 2.38 5.16 -18.07
N VAL A 38 2.54 4.10 -18.89
CA VAL A 38 1.79 2.84 -18.73
C VAL A 38 2.23 2.11 -17.46
N ALA A 39 3.53 2.08 -17.17
CA ALA A 39 4.05 1.49 -15.94
C ALA A 39 3.58 2.29 -14.71
N ALA A 40 3.65 3.62 -14.77
CA ALA A 40 3.14 4.49 -13.70
C ALA A 40 1.66 4.22 -13.39
N THR A 41 0.84 4.05 -14.43
CA THR A 41 -0.60 3.71 -14.29
C THR A 41 -0.80 2.37 -13.58
N HIS A 42 -0.06 1.33 -13.95
CA HIS A 42 -0.20 0.01 -13.32
C HIS A 42 0.31 -0.01 -11.88
N ILE A 43 1.40 0.69 -11.59
CA ILE A 43 1.91 0.85 -10.23
C ILE A 43 0.83 1.55 -9.39
N PHE A 44 0.29 2.67 -9.87
CA PHE A 44 -0.75 3.43 -9.18
C PHE A 44 -1.98 2.56 -8.86
N GLN A 45 -2.47 1.77 -9.83
CA GLN A 45 -3.58 0.84 -9.60
C GLN A 45 -3.30 -0.17 -8.47
N GLY A 46 -2.09 -0.73 -8.43
CA GLY A 46 -1.66 -1.62 -7.36
C GLY A 46 -1.63 -0.92 -6.00
N LEU A 47 -1.23 0.36 -5.95
CA LEU A 47 -1.20 1.14 -4.72
C LEU A 47 -2.60 1.42 -4.17
N GLU A 48 -3.57 1.72 -5.02
CA GLU A 48 -4.97 1.89 -4.60
C GLU A 48 -5.49 0.63 -3.91
N MET A 49 -5.21 -0.55 -4.46
CA MET A 49 -5.59 -1.83 -3.82
C MET A 49 -4.93 -2.03 -2.44
N MET A 50 -3.68 -1.58 -2.28
CA MET A 50 -2.97 -1.64 -1.00
C MET A 50 -3.52 -0.63 0.00
N ARG A 51 -3.87 0.59 -0.44
CA ARG A 51 -4.51 1.63 0.37
C ARG A 51 -5.85 1.14 0.93
N ASP A 52 -6.68 0.55 0.07
CA ASP A 52 -7.94 -0.07 0.48
C ASP A 52 -7.74 -1.18 1.53
N GLU A 53 -6.69 -2.00 1.38
CA GLU A 53 -6.39 -3.05 2.34
C GLU A 53 -5.87 -2.49 3.68
N VAL A 54 -5.08 -1.41 3.67
CA VAL A 54 -4.67 -0.72 4.90
C VAL A 54 -5.87 -0.14 5.63
N GLU A 55 -6.79 0.51 4.91
CA GLU A 55 -8.02 1.06 5.50
C GLU A 55 -8.83 -0.06 6.18
N ARG A 56 -8.97 -1.22 5.52
CA ARG A 56 -9.62 -2.40 6.11
C ARG A 56 -8.91 -2.95 7.35
N LEU A 57 -7.58 -2.93 7.39
CA LEU A 57 -6.79 -3.50 8.47
C LEU A 57 -6.67 -2.58 9.69
N THR A 58 -6.61 -1.26 9.46
CA THR A 58 -6.29 -0.25 10.48
C THR A 58 -7.48 0.65 10.84
N GLY A 59 -8.52 0.68 10.02
CA GLY A 59 -9.71 1.52 10.21
C GLY A 59 -9.43 3.02 10.09
N HIS A 60 -8.30 3.42 9.51
CA HIS A 60 -7.95 4.82 9.27
C HIS A 60 -8.23 5.18 7.81
N ARG A 61 -9.01 6.25 7.62
CA ARG A 61 -9.26 6.91 6.33
C ARG A 61 -8.53 8.26 6.31
#